data_AF-N8XCI5-F1
#
_entry.id   AF-N8XCI5-F1
#
_cell.length_a   1.000
_cell.length_b   1.000
_cell.length_c   1.000
_cell.angle_alpha   90.00
_cell.angle_beta   90.00
_cell.angle_gamma   90.00
#
_symmetry.space_group_name_H-M   'P 1'
#
loop_
_entity.id
_entity.type
_entity.pdbx_description
1 polymer ?
#
loop_
_entity_poly.entity_id
_entity_poly.type
_entity_poly.pdbx_seq_one_letter_code
_entity_poly.pdbx_strand_id
1 'polypeptide(L)'
;MKDLQKIYTDKVNEALFRLQKCESLIESYFEIKDLLDLESSILHLRKALEIFALASIAPNKIKYQEYRAQADKNPDYTKDYKASSILKALSGINSDFYPI
;
A
#
# COMPACT_ATOMS: atom_id res chain seq x y z
N MET A 1 9.76 11.55 16.24
CA MET A 1 8.29 11.33 16.19
C MET A 1 7.60 12.23 15.17
N LYS A 2 7.79 13.56 15.18
CA LYS A 2 7.21 14.48 14.16
C LYS A 2 7.50 14.05 12.71
N ASP A 3 8.71 13.56 12.43
CA ASP A 3 9.07 13.12 11.07
C ASP A 3 8.36 11.84 10.63
N LEU A 4 8.14 10.88 11.53
CA LEU A 4 7.42 9.65 11.21
C LEU A 4 5.93 9.90 10.96
N GLN A 5 5.33 10.80 11.75
CA GLN A 5 3.96 11.23 11.55
C GLN A 5 3.81 11.96 10.21
N LYS A 6 4.75 12.84 9.87
CA LYS A 6 4.78 13.51 8.56
C LYS A 6 4.89 12.51 7.41
N ILE A 7 5.84 11.56 7.47
CA ILE A 7 6.00 10.52 6.44
C ILE A 7 4.73 9.70 6.27
N TYR A 8 4.09 9.31 7.38
CA TYR A 8 2.83 8.58 7.33
C TYR A 8 1.73 9.41 6.65
N THR A 9 1.52 10.66 7.09
CA THR A 9 0.51 11.55 6.51
C THR A 9 0.75 11.82 5.02
N ASP A 10 2.00 12.09 4.63
CA ASP A 10 2.37 12.32 3.22
C ASP A 10 2.06 11.08 2.37
N LYS A 11 2.34 9.89 2.89
CA LYS A 11 2.03 8.62 2.20
C LYS A 11 0.53 8.36 2.10
N VAL A 12 -0.23 8.59 3.17
CA VAL A 12 -1.69 8.43 3.14
C VAL A 12 -2.33 9.42 2.16
N ASN A 13 -1.87 10.68 2.14
CA ASN A 13 -2.34 11.67 1.16
C ASN A 13 -2.00 11.28 -0.28
N GLU A 14 -0.80 10.74 -0.52
CA GLU A 14 -0.41 10.22 -1.84
C GLU A 14 -1.30 9.04 -2.27
N ALA A 15 -1.64 8.14 -1.35
CA ALA A 15 -2.55 7.04 -1.63
C ALA A 15 -3.97 7.54 -1.95
N LEU A 16 -4.47 8.51 -1.19
CA LEU A 16 -5.79 9.11 -1.43
C LEU A 16 -5.85 9.78 -2.82
N PHE A 17 -4.84 10.59 -3.17
CA PHE A 17 -4.75 11.20 -4.49
C PHE A 17 -4.80 10.16 -5.61
N ARG A 18 -4.10 9.02 -5.43
CA ARG A 18 -4.10 7.94 -6.42
C ARG A 18 -5.46 7.24 -6.51
N LEU A 19 -6.16 7.04 -5.41
CA LEU A 19 -7.51 6.49 -5.41
C LEU A 19 -8.49 7.42 -6.13
N GLN A 20 -8.43 8.72 -5.85
CA GLN A 20 -9.25 9.72 -6.55
C GLN A 20 -8.98 9.73 -8.06
N LYS A 21 -7.71 9.63 -8.47
CA LYS A 21 -7.36 9.49 -9.89
C LYS A 21 -7.84 8.18 -10.51
N CYS A 22 -7.76 7.07 -9.78
CA CYS A 22 -8.31 5.79 -10.22
C CYS A 22 -9.82 5.92 -10.48
N GLU A 23 -10.57 6.54 -9.57
CA GLU A 23 -12.01 6.76 -9.72
C GLU A 23 -12.32 7.60 -10.95
N SER A 24 -11.70 8.77 -11.12
CA SER A 24 -11.92 9.62 -12.30
C SER A 24 -11.56 8.93 -13.62
N LEU A 25 -10.51 8.10 -13.66
CA LEU A 25 -10.12 7.36 -14.86
C LEU A 25 -11.08 6.21 -15.18
N ILE A 26 -11.62 5.54 -14.16
CA ILE A 26 -12.65 4.51 -14.36
C ILE A 26 -13.93 5.15 -14.91
N GLU A 27 -14.34 6.29 -14.35
CA GLU A 27 -15.50 7.06 -14.84
C GLU A 27 -15.28 7.44 -16.32
N SER A 28 -14.13 8.04 -16.64
CA SER A 28 -13.75 8.38 -18.02
C SER A 28 -13.79 7.16 -18.95
N TYR A 29 -13.20 6.03 -18.54
CA TYR A 29 -13.28 4.79 -19.31
C TYR A 29 -14.71 4.36 -19.59
N PHE A 30 -15.61 4.48 -18.61
CA PHE A 30 -17.01 4.10 -18.83
C PHE A 30 -17.73 5.02 -19.83
N GLU A 31 -17.33 6.28 -19.95
CA GLU A 31 -17.85 7.25 -20.92
C GLU A 31 -17.29 7.07 -22.34
N ILE A 32 -15.96 7.06 -22.48
CA ILE A 32 -15.29 7.13 -23.79
C ILE A 32 -14.68 5.81 -24.26
N LYS A 33 -14.63 4.78 -23.40
CA LYS A 33 -14.05 3.45 -23.66
C LYS A 33 -12.57 3.47 -24.07
N ASP A 34 -11.81 4.47 -23.65
CA ASP A 34 -10.37 4.54 -23.91
C ASP A 34 -9.60 3.53 -23.03
N LEU A 35 -8.90 2.59 -23.69
CA LEU A 35 -8.11 1.58 -23.00
C LEU A 35 -7.00 2.19 -22.13
N LEU A 36 -6.45 3.36 -22.52
CA LEU A 36 -5.41 4.04 -21.76
C LEU A 36 -5.92 4.49 -20.38
N ASP A 37 -7.18 4.91 -20.28
CA ASP A 37 -7.79 5.28 -19.01
C ASP A 37 -7.97 4.06 -18.11
N LEU A 38 -8.39 2.92 -18.68
CA LEU A 38 -8.49 1.66 -17.94
C LEU A 38 -7.13 1.22 -17.41
N GLU A 39 -6.11 1.16 -18.26
CA GLU A 39 -4.75 0.76 -17.85
C GLU A 39 -4.16 1.72 -16.80
N SER A 40 -4.38 3.02 -16.97
CA SER A 40 -3.95 4.04 -16.02
C SER A 40 -4.65 3.90 -14.67
N SER A 41 -5.96 3.60 -14.65
CA SER A 41 -6.69 3.38 -13.41
C SER A 41 -6.15 2.18 -12.62
N ILE A 42 -5.84 1.07 -13.31
CA ILE A 42 -5.24 -0.13 -12.72
C ILE A 42 -3.87 0.21 -12.13
N LEU A 43 -3.06 1.01 -12.83
CA LEU A 43 -1.76 1.46 -12.33
C LEU A 43 -1.90 2.32 -11.06
N HIS A 44 -2.84 3.27 -11.06
CA HIS A 44 -3.11 4.12 -9.90
C HIS A 44 -3.57 3.30 -8.69
N LEU A 45 -4.45 2.33 -8.88
CA LEU A 45 -4.91 1.42 -7.83
C LEU A 45 -3.75 0.59 -7.24
N ARG A 46 -2.92 -0.01 -8.10
CA ARG A 46 -1.74 -0.78 -7.66
C ARG A 46 -0.79 0.08 -6.84
N LYS A 47 -0.54 1.31 -7.25
CA LYS A 47 0.33 2.24 -6.53
C LYS A 47 -0.26 2.73 -5.22
N ALA A 48 -1.57 2.96 -5.15
CA ALA A 48 -2.25 3.25 -3.89
C ALA A 48 -2.06 2.09 -2.89
N LEU A 49 -2.25 0.85 -3.34
CA LEU A 49 -2.07 -0.34 -2.51
C LEU A 49 -0.63 -0.50 -1.99
N GLU A 50 0.38 -0.27 -2.85
CA GLU A 50 1.80 -0.27 -2.45
C GLU A 50 2.07 0.75 -1.35
N ILE A 51 1.53 1.96 -1.48
CA ILE A 51 1.72 3.03 -0.49
C ILE A 51 1.02 2.68 0.83
N PHE A 52 -0.19 2.16 0.79
CA PHE A 52 -0.88 1.71 2.01
C PHE A 52 -0.11 0.61 2.73
N ALA A 53 0.39 -0.38 1.99
CA ALA A 53 1.18 -1.46 2.55
C ALA A 53 2.44 -0.93 3.25
N LEU A 54 3.19 -0.04 2.60
CA LEU A 54 4.40 0.57 3.17
C LEU A 54 4.08 1.47 4.37
N ALA A 55 3.03 2.30 4.28
CA ALA A 55 2.59 3.16 5.37
C ALA A 55 2.16 2.34 6.60
N SER A 56 1.57 1.16 6.38
CA SER A 56 1.10 0.26 7.43
C SER A 56 2.21 -0.48 8.17
N ILE A 57 3.40 -0.61 7.57
CA ILE A 57 4.60 -1.08 8.28
C ILE A 57 5.05 -0.06 9.32
N ALA A 58 4.96 1.24 9.04
CA ALA A 58 5.48 2.29 9.92
C ALA A 58 5.01 2.22 11.39
N PRO A 59 3.71 2.07 11.71
CA PRO A 59 3.24 1.93 13.09
C PRO A 59 3.64 0.59 13.74
N ASN A 60 3.89 -0.46 12.95
CA ASN A 60 4.19 -1.82 13.42
C ASN A 60 5.65 -2.23 13.13
N LYS A 61 6.55 -1.26 12.91
CA LYS A 61 7.89 -1.50 12.35
C LYS A 61 8.67 -2.59 13.09
N ILE A 62 8.68 -2.55 14.43
CA ILE A 62 9.41 -3.50 15.27
C ILE A 62 8.86 -4.92 15.07
N LYS A 63 7.54 -5.09 15.23
CA LYS A 63 6.88 -6.39 15.05
C LYS A 63 7.01 -6.94 13.63
N TYR A 64 6.94 -6.06 12.62
CA TYR A 64 7.13 -6.44 11.22
C TYR A 64 8.57 -6.89 10.95
N GLN A 65 9.55 -6.19 11.54
CA GLN A 65 10.95 -6.59 11.47
C GLN A 65 11.20 -7.95 12.14
N GLU A 66 10.62 -8.20 13.32
CA GLU A 66 10.70 -9.48 14.03
C GLU A 66 10.07 -10.61 13.22
N TYR A 67 8.86 -10.39 12.67
CA TYR A 67 8.19 -11.34 11.79
C TYR A 67 9.06 -11.70 10.57
N ARG A 68 9.68 -10.70 9.93
CA ARG A 68 10.55 -10.94 8.78
C ARG A 68 11.85 -11.64 9.16
N ALA A 69 12.43 -11.36 10.32
CA ALA A 69 13.64 -12.03 10.79
C ALA A 69 13.47 -13.55 10.96
N GLN A 70 12.23 -14.03 11.15
CA GLN A 70 11.90 -15.45 11.25
C GLN A 70 11.72 -16.14 9.88
N ALA A 71 11.75 -15.40 8.78
CA ALA A 71 11.53 -15.96 7.45
C ALA A 71 12.80 -16.59 6.87
N ASP A 72 12.71 -17.83 6.39
CA ASP A 72 13.81 -18.55 5.72
C ASP A 72 14.33 -17.84 4.46
N LYS A 73 13.47 -17.05 3.82
CA LYS A 73 13.81 -16.26 2.61
C LYS A 73 13.60 -14.77 2.88
N ASN A 74 14.65 -13.99 2.63
CA ASN A 74 14.66 -12.53 2.75
C ASN A 74 14.28 -12.02 4.16
N PRO A 75 15.13 -12.24 5.17
CA PRO A 75 14.86 -11.77 6.53
C PRO A 75 14.88 -10.24 6.66
N ASP A 76 15.50 -9.56 5.69
CA ASP A 76 15.56 -8.11 5.60
C ASP A 76 14.26 -7.55 5.00
N TYR A 77 13.42 -6.94 5.83
CA TYR A 77 12.15 -6.34 5.44
C TYR A 77 12.29 -5.11 4.53
N THR A 78 13.48 -4.49 4.44
CA THR A 78 13.68 -3.30 3.58
C THR A 78 13.59 -3.64 2.10
N LYS A 79 13.65 -4.93 1.75
CA LYS A 79 13.50 -5.45 0.39
C LYS A 79 12.06 -5.83 0.04
N ASP A 80 11.11 -5.62 0.95
CA ASP A 80 9.70 -5.88 0.67
C ASP A 80 9.10 -4.78 -0.20
N TYR A 81 8.64 -5.16 -1.40
CA TYR A 81 7.99 -4.25 -2.36
C TYR A 81 6.60 -4.73 -2.79
N LYS A 82 6.24 -5.99 -2.52
CA LYS A 82 4.95 -6.57 -2.93
C LYS A 82 3.87 -6.25 -1.90
N ALA A 83 2.98 -5.34 -2.26
CA ALA A 83 1.91 -4.86 -1.38
C ALA A 83 1.06 -6.00 -0.78
N SER A 84 0.62 -6.97 -1.59
CA SER A 84 -0.18 -8.11 -1.13
C SER A 84 0.54 -8.97 -0.10
N SER A 85 1.85 -9.21 -0.29
CA SER A 85 2.66 -9.96 0.67
C SER A 85 2.83 -9.20 1.99
N ILE A 86 3.03 -7.88 1.93
CA ILE A 86 3.14 -7.02 3.10
C ILE A 86 1.82 -7.00 3.89
N LEU A 87 0.69 -6.79 3.22
CA LEU A 87 -0.63 -6.74 3.87
C LEU A 87 -0.98 -8.08 4.54
N LYS A 88 -0.68 -9.21 3.89
CA LYS A 88 -0.88 -10.55 4.46
C LYS A 88 0.01 -10.82 5.69
N ALA A 89 1.24 -10.30 5.69
CA ALA A 89 2.11 -10.38 6.86
C ALA A 89 1.56 -9.52 8.00
N LEU A 90 1.10 -8.30 7.71
CA LEU A 90 0.55 -7.38 8.69
C LEU A 90 -0.76 -7.88 9.32
N SER A 91 -1.62 -8.60 8.58
CA SER A 91 -2.81 -9.23 9.16
C SER A 91 -2.48 -10.30 10.21
N GLY A 92 -1.28 -10.88 10.19
CA GLY A 92 -0.80 -11.79 11.23
C GLY A 92 -0.16 -11.08 12.44
N ILE A 93 0.16 -9.79 12.32
CA ILE A 93 0.87 -9.00 13.34
C ILE A 93 -0.07 -8.09 14.12
N ASN A 94 -1.11 -7.56 13.45
CA ASN A 94 -2.10 -6.67 14.04
C ASN A 94 -3.49 -7.31 13.89
N SER A 95 -4.14 -7.60 15.02
CA SER A 95 -5.51 -8.15 15.05
C SER A 95 -6.56 -7.17 14.56
N ASP A 96 -6.28 -5.87 14.65
CA ASP A 96 -7.14 -4.78 14.20
C ASP A 96 -6.78 -4.33 12.78
N PHE A 97 -5.95 -5.10 12.06
CA PHE A 97 -5.62 -4.82 10.66
C PHE A 97 -6.86 -5.00 9.79
N TYR A 98 -7.04 -4.10 8.81
CA TYR A 98 -8.23 -3.97 7.96
C TYR A 98 -8.94 -5.29 7.65
N PRO A 99 -10.30 -5.32 7.64
CA PRO A 99 -11.03 -6.51 7.21
C PRO A 99 -10.61 -6.87 5.77
N ILE A 100 -10.20 -8.11 5.59
CA ILE A 100 -9.87 -8.73 4.29
C ILE A 100 -11.15 -9.01 3.53
#